data_AF-A0AAW3TA10-F1
#
_entry.id   AF-A0AAW3TA10-F1
#
_cell.length_a   1.000
_cell.length_b   1.000
_cell.length_c   1.000
_cell.angle_alpha   90.00
_cell.angle_beta   90.00
_cell.angle_gamma   90.00
#
_symmetry.space_group_name_H-M   'P 1'
#
loop_
_entity.id
_entity.type
_entity.pdbx_description
1 polymer ?
#
loop_
_entity_poly.entity_id
_entity_poly.type
_entity_poly.pdbx_seq_one_letter_code
_entity_poly.pdbx_strand_id
1 'polypeptide(L)'
;MTSQERPTSLVLTFRHDGMLRLELLQSWYDAFDVAVTHVDDQERIRGVLRWWIATTPSAASRRSTFPAWQEFGSGPAYRITITTRPSATARKLTHGTDAATEGFASTLAKGPADPTSRASQSFIDGVARGAGQLFRTEQRRAQKRLAGGKYLNVLHGYLEEMRAYVDVEDQQYAYDAVRTGIGAILDDEQYLTLSTDSEARGLYADLLEEQSNLYNWYMDGAKGGHEWPRKKR
;
A
#
# COMPACT_ATOMS: atom_id res chain seq x y z
N MET A 1 20.36 12.95 18.56
CA MET A 1 19.60 12.33 17.47
C MET A 1 18.49 13.27 17.04
N THR A 2 18.53 13.73 15.80
CA THR A 2 17.46 14.55 15.19
C THR A 2 16.35 13.61 14.69
N SER A 3 15.15 14.13 14.36
CA SER A 3 14.05 13.29 13.84
C SER A 3 14.36 12.62 12.50
N GLN A 4 15.44 13.05 11.82
CA GLN A 4 15.91 12.48 10.55
C GLN A 4 16.64 11.14 10.72
N GLU A 5 16.98 10.72 11.93
CA GLU A 5 17.71 9.45 12.16
C GLU A 5 16.79 8.32 12.62
N ARG A 6 15.46 8.48 12.51
CA ARG A 6 14.50 7.52 13.07
C ARG A 6 13.48 7.05 12.04
N PRO A 7 13.10 5.76 12.08
CA PRO A 7 11.96 5.27 11.33
C PRO A 7 10.68 6.02 11.68
N THR A 8 9.95 6.45 10.67
CA THR A 8 8.63 7.09 10.82
C THR A 8 7.49 6.11 10.57
N SER A 9 7.74 5.05 9.81
CA SER A 9 6.75 4.00 9.56
C SER A 9 7.37 2.65 9.21
N LEU A 10 6.59 1.60 9.47
CA LEU A 10 6.78 0.27 8.91
C LEU A 10 5.68 0.04 7.88
N VAL A 11 6.06 -0.25 6.64
CA VAL A 11 5.12 -0.51 5.54
C VAL A 11 5.16 -1.98 5.19
N LEU A 12 3.97 -2.58 5.04
CA LEU A 12 3.81 -3.93 4.50
C LEU A 12 3.05 -3.80 3.18
N THR A 13 3.66 -4.28 2.09
CA THR A 13 3.05 -4.28 0.76
C THR A 13 2.90 -5.73 0.29
N PHE A 14 1.67 -6.12 -0.05
CA PHE A 14 1.28 -7.48 -0.39
C PHE A 14 0.97 -7.57 -1.89
N ARG A 15 1.55 -8.56 -2.56
CA ARG A 15 1.17 -8.96 -3.92
C ARG A 15 0.19 -10.14 -3.87
N HIS A 16 -0.61 -10.28 -4.91
CA HIS A 16 -1.61 -11.33 -5.05
C HIS A 16 -1.08 -12.77 -4.92
N ASP A 17 0.20 -12.99 -5.21
CA ASP A 17 0.87 -14.28 -5.15
C ASP A 17 1.46 -14.61 -3.77
N GLY A 18 1.18 -13.77 -2.76
CA GLY A 18 1.68 -13.98 -1.41
C GLY A 18 3.08 -13.40 -1.16
N MET A 19 3.69 -12.72 -2.15
CA MET A 19 4.90 -11.96 -1.88
C MET A 19 4.60 -10.75 -0.99
N LEU A 20 5.44 -10.55 0.02
CA LEU A 20 5.38 -9.48 1.00
C LEU A 20 6.66 -8.67 0.96
N ARG A 21 6.53 -7.36 0.76
CA ARG A 21 7.59 -6.39 0.97
C ARG A 21 7.42 -5.68 2.29
N LEU A 22 8.44 -5.72 3.11
CA LEU A 22 8.57 -4.97 4.36
C LEU A 22 9.49 -3.78 4.10
N GLU A 23 9.07 -2.57 4.45
CA GLU A 23 9.89 -1.36 4.32
C GLU A 23 9.93 -0.60 5.63
N LEU A 24 11.13 -0.34 6.14
CA LEU A 24 11.34 0.53 7.30
C LEU A 24 11.64 1.94 6.80
N LEU A 25 10.64 2.82 6.82
CA LEU A 25 10.71 4.11 6.13
C LEU A 25 11.10 5.26 7.05
N GLN A 26 11.84 6.21 6.47
CA GLN A 26 12.05 7.55 7.02
C GLN A 26 11.02 8.53 6.42
N SER A 27 10.78 8.42 5.11
CA SER A 27 9.87 9.28 4.35
C SER A 27 9.10 8.45 3.32
N TRP A 28 8.27 9.09 2.50
CA TRP A 28 7.63 8.40 1.37
C TRP A 28 8.63 7.85 0.36
N TYR A 29 9.77 8.52 0.20
CA TYR A 29 10.80 8.22 -0.79
C TYR A 29 11.98 7.45 -0.21
N ASP A 30 12.26 7.62 1.08
CA ASP A 30 13.49 7.15 1.70
C ASP A 30 13.21 6.05 2.74
N ALA A 31 13.99 4.98 2.64
CA ALA A 31 13.94 3.82 3.51
C ALA A 31 15.29 3.61 4.20
N PHE A 32 15.22 3.13 5.44
CA PHE A 32 16.35 2.59 6.16
C PHE A 32 16.71 1.21 5.65
N ASP A 33 15.70 0.38 5.40
CA ASP A 33 15.88 -0.95 4.84
C ASP A 33 14.59 -1.47 4.19
N VAL A 34 14.75 -2.43 3.29
CA VAL A 34 13.67 -3.10 2.56
C VAL A 34 13.97 -4.60 2.48
N ALA A 35 12.99 -5.41 2.87
CA ALA A 35 13.06 -6.86 2.77
C ALA A 35 11.88 -7.41 1.97
N VAL A 36 12.11 -8.50 1.26
CA VAL A 36 11.08 -9.28 0.58
C VAL A 36 11.07 -10.70 1.12
N THR A 37 9.87 -11.24 1.30
CA THR A 37 9.62 -12.61 1.76
C THR A 37 8.21 -13.05 1.33
N HIS A 38 7.81 -14.27 1.66
CA HIS A 38 6.45 -14.74 1.48
C HIS A 38 5.62 -14.45 2.75
N VAL A 39 4.34 -14.13 2.61
CA VAL A 39 3.43 -13.81 3.74
C VAL A 39 3.31 -14.94 4.77
N ASP A 40 3.53 -16.19 4.35
CA ASP A 40 3.46 -17.37 5.20
C ASP A 40 4.81 -17.72 5.87
N ASP A 41 5.91 -17.10 5.44
CA ASP A 41 7.23 -17.28 6.06
C ASP A 41 7.37 -16.41 7.32
N GLN A 42 6.64 -16.80 8.36
CA GLN A 42 6.61 -16.05 9.60
C GLN A 42 7.99 -15.95 10.25
N GLU A 43 8.84 -17.00 10.13
CA GLU A 43 10.18 -16.97 10.71
C GLU A 43 11.07 -15.94 10.01
N ARG A 44 10.99 -15.81 8.69
CA ARG A 44 11.71 -14.76 7.96
C ARG A 44 11.20 -13.37 8.35
N ILE A 45 9.88 -13.17 8.47
CA ILE A 45 9.31 -11.90 8.94
C ILE A 45 9.81 -11.57 10.36
N ARG A 46 9.79 -12.54 11.28
CA ARG A 46 10.33 -12.36 12.64
C ARG A 46 11.80 -12.00 12.61
N GLY A 47 12.60 -12.68 11.78
CA GLY A 47 14.03 -12.42 11.63
C GLY A 47 14.32 -10.99 11.18
N VAL A 48 13.62 -10.50 10.16
CA VAL A 48 13.74 -9.12 9.66
C VAL A 48 13.41 -8.11 10.76
N LEU A 49 12.28 -8.28 11.44
CA LEU A 49 11.85 -7.36 12.51
C LEU A 49 12.80 -7.38 13.70
N ARG A 50 13.26 -8.56 14.13
CA ARG A 50 14.27 -8.70 15.20
C ARG A 50 15.55 -7.96 14.85
N TRP A 51 16.01 -8.11 13.61
CA TRP A 51 17.21 -7.43 13.14
C TRP A 51 17.02 -5.91 13.18
N TRP A 52 15.96 -5.37 12.57
CA TRP A 52 15.66 -3.94 12.60
C TRP A 52 15.52 -3.35 14.01
N ILE A 53 14.93 -4.09 14.94
CA ILE A 53 14.79 -3.66 16.33
C ILE A 53 16.16 -3.63 17.03
N ALA A 54 17.03 -4.60 16.76
CA ALA A 54 18.32 -4.71 17.43
C ALA A 54 19.39 -3.76 16.88
N THR A 55 19.26 -3.33 15.62
CA THR A 55 20.30 -2.58 14.92
C THR A 55 20.02 -1.08 14.87
N THR A 56 21.09 -0.29 14.92
CA THR A 56 21.01 1.12 14.48
C THR A 56 20.91 1.14 12.96
N PRO A 57 19.85 1.73 12.38
CA PRO A 57 19.73 1.84 10.93
C PRO A 57 20.90 2.62 10.34
N SER A 58 21.38 2.23 9.15
CA SER A 58 22.28 3.05 8.34
C SER A 58 21.57 4.34 7.90
N ALA A 59 22.28 5.27 7.26
CA ALA A 59 21.62 6.42 6.64
C ALA A 59 20.52 5.96 5.67
N ALA A 60 19.36 6.62 5.73
CA ALA A 60 18.26 6.32 4.82
C ALA A 60 18.68 6.63 3.37
N SER A 61 18.17 5.83 2.44
CA SER A 61 18.40 5.99 1.00
C SER A 61 17.10 5.81 0.25
N ARG A 62 17.07 6.20 -1.03
CA ARG A 62 15.86 6.07 -1.86
C ARG A 62 15.40 4.61 -1.87
N ARG A 63 14.14 4.37 -1.49
CA ARG A 63 13.60 3.01 -1.39
C ARG A 63 13.73 2.20 -2.70
N SER A 64 13.72 2.86 -3.86
CA SER A 64 13.84 2.21 -5.17
C SER A 64 15.24 1.68 -5.49
N THR A 65 16.27 2.04 -4.71
CA THR A 65 17.63 1.53 -4.91
C THR A 65 17.90 0.22 -4.18
N PHE A 66 17.00 -0.22 -3.30
CA PHE A 66 17.13 -1.49 -2.61
C PHE A 66 16.82 -2.65 -3.58
N PRO A 67 17.65 -3.71 -3.65
CA PRO A 67 17.40 -4.86 -4.52
C PRO A 67 16.02 -5.50 -4.30
N ALA A 68 15.57 -5.55 -3.04
CA ALA A 68 14.26 -6.03 -2.65
C ALA A 68 13.09 -5.24 -3.29
N TRP A 69 13.29 -3.95 -3.61
CA TRP A 69 12.28 -3.17 -4.33
C TRP A 69 12.13 -3.65 -5.78
N GLN A 70 13.25 -3.99 -6.43
CA GLN A 70 13.27 -4.54 -7.79
C GLN A 70 12.71 -5.96 -7.83
N GLU A 71 13.08 -6.80 -6.87
CA GLU A 71 12.56 -8.17 -6.72
C GLU A 71 11.04 -8.20 -6.57
N PHE A 72 10.49 -7.25 -5.79
CA PHE A 72 9.04 -7.15 -5.59
C PHE A 72 8.29 -6.66 -6.83
N GLY A 73 8.93 -5.92 -7.73
CA GLY A 73 8.28 -5.36 -8.92
C GLY A 73 7.32 -4.19 -8.66
N SER A 74 6.73 -3.67 -9.74
CA SER A 74 5.92 -2.44 -9.77
C SER A 74 4.42 -2.66 -9.94
N GLY A 75 3.95 -3.90 -9.91
CA GLY A 75 2.53 -4.23 -10.12
C GLY A 75 1.62 -3.72 -9.00
N PRO A 76 0.29 -3.70 -9.24
CA PRO A 76 -0.69 -3.36 -8.22
C PRO A 76 -0.52 -4.24 -6.98
N ALA A 77 -0.56 -3.61 -5.81
CA ALA A 77 -0.33 -4.27 -4.55
C ALA A 77 -1.16 -3.64 -3.44
N TYR A 78 -1.52 -4.44 -2.44
CA TYR A 78 -2.23 -3.97 -1.27
C TYR A 78 -1.23 -3.48 -0.24
N ARG A 79 -1.34 -2.23 0.20
CA ARG A 79 -0.39 -1.61 1.12
C ARG A 79 -1.03 -1.25 2.45
N ILE A 80 -0.32 -1.54 3.53
CA ILE A 80 -0.64 -1.06 4.87
C ILE A 80 0.56 -0.31 5.44
N THR A 81 0.28 0.66 6.30
CA THR A 81 1.31 1.46 6.97
C THR A 81 1.05 1.45 8.47
N ILE A 82 2.06 1.08 9.23
CA ILE A 82 2.10 1.15 10.69
C ILE A 82 2.96 2.37 11.04
N THR A 83 2.42 3.25 11.88
CA THR A 83 3.11 4.44 12.38
C THR A 83 2.92 4.53 13.89
N THR A 84 3.44 5.60 14.51
CA THR A 84 3.14 5.92 15.91
C THR A 84 1.71 6.43 16.13
N ARG A 85 0.95 6.67 15.06
CA ARG A 85 -0.47 7.05 15.12
C ARG A 85 -1.35 5.85 14.75
N PRO A 86 -2.44 5.60 15.50
CA PRO A 86 -3.43 4.58 15.15
C PRO A 86 -4.00 4.78 13.75
N SER A 87 -4.27 3.68 13.05
CA SER A 87 -4.99 3.70 11.78
C SER A 87 -5.89 2.46 11.66
N ALA A 88 -7.02 2.60 10.96
CA ALA A 88 -7.91 1.47 10.71
C ALA A 88 -7.17 0.32 10.01
N THR A 89 -6.26 0.64 9.08
CA THR A 89 -5.48 -0.34 8.35
C THR A 89 -4.46 -1.07 9.23
N ALA A 90 -3.78 -0.38 10.14
CA ALA A 90 -2.87 -1.02 11.11
C ALA A 90 -3.64 -1.94 12.07
N ARG A 91 -4.83 -1.52 12.51
CA ARG A 91 -5.71 -2.34 13.36
C ARG A 91 -6.12 -3.66 12.70
N LYS A 92 -6.27 -3.71 11.37
CA LYS A 92 -6.57 -4.97 10.67
C LYS A 92 -5.49 -6.04 10.87
N LEU A 93 -4.22 -5.62 11.02
CA LEU A 93 -3.10 -6.52 11.25
C LEU A 93 -3.18 -7.19 12.63
N THR A 94 -3.70 -6.47 13.63
CA THR A 94 -3.74 -6.89 15.04
C THR A 94 -5.18 -6.98 15.57
N HIS A 95 -6.09 -7.55 14.77
CA HIS A 95 -7.47 -7.90 15.16
C HIS A 95 -8.27 -6.75 15.79
N GLY A 96 -8.14 -5.55 15.26
CA GLY A 96 -8.89 -4.37 15.71
C GLY A 96 -8.22 -3.56 16.82
N THR A 97 -7.08 -4.03 17.36
CA THR A 97 -6.33 -3.36 18.44
C THR A 97 -5.24 -2.45 17.89
N ASP A 98 -4.79 -1.48 18.71
CA ASP A 98 -3.67 -0.59 18.39
C ASP A 98 -2.28 -1.20 18.66
N ALA A 99 -2.20 -2.51 18.92
CA ALA A 99 -0.97 -3.20 19.30
C ALA A 99 0.17 -3.07 18.27
N ALA A 100 -0.13 -3.01 16.97
CA ALA A 100 0.89 -2.76 15.94
C ALA A 100 1.49 -1.35 16.06
N THR A 101 0.65 -0.34 16.29
CA THR A 101 1.04 1.06 16.48
C THR A 101 1.85 1.22 17.76
N GLU A 102 1.38 0.67 18.88
CA GLU A 102 2.08 0.71 20.17
C GLU A 102 3.41 -0.03 20.13
N GLY A 103 3.43 -1.21 19.49
CA GLY A 103 4.63 -1.99 19.25
C GLY A 103 5.66 -1.23 18.43
N PHE A 104 5.25 -0.59 17.32
CA PHE A 104 6.13 0.25 16.52
C PHE A 104 6.69 1.43 17.33
N ALA A 105 5.83 2.14 18.08
CA ALA A 105 6.21 3.28 18.89
C ALA A 105 7.16 2.92 20.05
N SER A 106 7.03 1.72 20.61
CA SER A 106 7.86 1.25 21.73
C SER A 106 9.18 0.61 21.29
N THR A 107 9.30 0.22 20.01
CA THR A 107 10.48 -0.45 19.45
C THR A 107 11.13 0.42 18.37
N LEU A 108 10.79 0.20 17.10
CA LEU A 108 11.43 0.77 15.91
C LEU A 108 11.50 2.31 15.90
N ALA A 109 10.51 3.01 16.47
CA ALA A 109 10.47 4.47 16.45
C ALA A 109 11.47 5.15 17.41
N LYS A 110 12.02 4.43 18.40
CA LYS A 110 12.89 5.01 19.45
C LYS A 110 14.38 4.80 19.18
N GLY A 111 14.73 3.92 18.25
CA GLY A 111 16.09 3.44 18.01
C GLY A 111 16.26 1.99 18.45
N PRO A 112 17.50 1.49 18.52
CA PRO A 112 17.77 0.11 18.90
C PRO A 112 17.17 -0.23 20.27
N ALA A 113 16.52 -1.39 20.35
CA ALA A 113 15.96 -1.93 21.57
C ALA A 113 16.30 -3.41 21.70
N ASP A 114 16.11 -3.98 22.89
CA ASP A 114 16.25 -5.42 23.09
C ASP A 114 15.14 -6.16 22.31
N PRO A 115 15.49 -6.94 21.26
CA PRO A 115 14.52 -7.68 20.47
C PRO A 115 13.88 -8.83 21.28
N THR A 116 14.48 -9.26 22.40
CA THR A 116 13.97 -10.33 23.26
C THR A 116 13.02 -9.84 24.34
N SER A 117 12.93 -8.53 24.56
CA SER A 117 11.98 -7.94 25.49
C SER A 117 10.53 -8.32 25.14
N ARG A 118 9.67 -8.40 26.16
CA ARG A 118 8.25 -8.76 25.97
C ARG A 118 7.55 -7.84 24.97
N ALA A 119 7.84 -6.53 24.99
CA ALA A 119 7.26 -5.56 24.07
C ALA A 119 7.66 -5.85 22.61
N SER A 120 8.97 -6.08 22.38
CA SER A 120 9.50 -6.45 21.06
C SER A 120 8.91 -7.75 20.55
N GLN A 121 8.91 -8.83 21.35
CA GLN A 121 8.37 -10.12 20.94
C GLN A 121 6.87 -10.04 20.63
N SER A 122 6.08 -9.34 21.45
CA SER A 122 4.65 -9.13 21.20
C SER A 122 4.40 -8.42 19.86
N PHE A 123 5.18 -7.38 19.56
CA PHE A 123 5.10 -6.66 18.28
C PHE A 123 5.52 -7.55 17.10
N ILE A 124 6.68 -8.21 17.21
CA ILE A 124 7.23 -9.12 16.19
C ILE A 124 6.21 -10.22 15.87
N ASP A 125 5.66 -10.90 16.88
CA ASP A 125 4.70 -11.99 16.71
C ASP A 125 3.34 -11.50 16.21
N GLY A 126 2.94 -10.29 16.60
CA GLY A 126 1.73 -9.64 16.11
C GLY A 126 1.81 -9.36 14.62
N VAL A 127 2.92 -8.77 14.16
CA VAL A 127 3.13 -8.47 12.73
C VAL A 127 3.30 -9.76 11.91
N ALA A 128 4.11 -10.71 12.36
CA ALA A 128 4.39 -11.95 11.63
C ALA A 128 3.13 -12.81 11.43
N ARG A 129 2.32 -13.00 12.48
CA ARG A 129 1.04 -13.73 12.36
C ARG A 129 -0.02 -12.91 11.63
N GLY A 130 -0.08 -11.62 11.92
CA GLY A 130 -1.04 -10.68 11.35
C GLY A 130 -0.92 -10.60 9.83
N ALA A 131 0.30 -10.60 9.27
CA ALA A 131 0.54 -10.44 7.84
C ALA A 131 -0.16 -11.54 7.01
N GLY A 132 0.11 -12.82 7.32
CA GLY A 132 -0.51 -13.94 6.61
C GLY A 132 -2.02 -14.05 6.84
N GLN A 133 -2.52 -13.66 8.01
CA GLN A 133 -3.97 -13.63 8.25
C GLN A 133 -4.67 -12.50 7.50
N LEU A 134 -4.08 -11.30 7.50
CA LEU A 134 -4.58 -10.14 6.78
C LEU A 134 -4.65 -10.44 5.28
N PHE A 135 -3.55 -10.94 4.70
CA PHE A 135 -3.48 -11.32 3.29
C PHE A 135 -4.63 -12.25 2.88
N ARG A 136 -4.80 -13.38 3.60
CA ARG A 136 -5.88 -14.33 3.32
C ARG A 136 -7.27 -13.75 3.54
N THR A 137 -7.43 -12.84 4.49
CA THR A 137 -8.71 -12.19 4.77
C THR A 137 -9.10 -11.22 3.66
N GLU A 138 -8.17 -10.38 3.22
CA GLU A 138 -8.40 -9.42 2.14
C GLU A 138 -8.55 -10.12 0.78
N GLN A 139 -7.83 -11.22 0.53
CA GLN A 139 -8.05 -12.06 -0.66
C GLN A 139 -9.45 -12.68 -0.67
N ARG A 140 -9.94 -13.22 0.46
CA ARG A 140 -11.33 -13.68 0.57
C ARG A 140 -12.33 -12.54 0.40
N ARG A 141 -12.00 -11.34 0.88
CA ARG A 141 -12.83 -10.15 0.70
C ARG A 141 -12.93 -9.78 -0.78
N ALA A 142 -11.81 -9.80 -1.51
CA ALA A 142 -11.77 -9.60 -2.96
C ALA A 142 -12.66 -10.61 -3.67
N GLN A 143 -12.52 -11.90 -3.37
CA GLN A 143 -13.33 -12.97 -3.96
C GLN A 143 -14.84 -12.76 -3.71
N LYS A 144 -15.21 -12.38 -2.49
CA LYS A 144 -16.61 -12.05 -2.16
C LYS A 144 -17.11 -10.84 -2.92
N ARG A 145 -16.30 -9.77 -3.03
CA ARG A 145 -16.65 -8.54 -3.76
C ARG A 145 -16.90 -8.84 -5.24
N LEU A 146 -16.07 -9.68 -5.84
CA LEU A 146 -16.22 -10.08 -7.24
C LEU A 146 -17.51 -10.85 -7.52
N ALA A 147 -18.08 -11.51 -6.51
CA ALA A 147 -19.38 -12.19 -6.59
C ALA A 147 -19.48 -13.16 -7.79
N GLY A 148 -18.42 -13.94 -8.04
CA GLY A 148 -18.33 -14.84 -9.18
C GLY A 148 -18.22 -14.14 -10.53
N GLY A 149 -17.53 -12.99 -10.58
CA GLY A 149 -17.29 -12.21 -11.79
C GLY A 149 -18.34 -11.13 -12.07
N LYS A 150 -19.48 -11.14 -11.38
CA LYS A 150 -20.56 -10.16 -11.61
C LYS A 150 -20.12 -8.71 -11.38
N TYR A 151 -19.18 -8.49 -10.47
CA TYR A 151 -18.67 -7.14 -10.18
C TYR A 151 -17.74 -6.61 -11.28
N LEU A 152 -17.20 -7.46 -12.16
CA LEU A 152 -16.34 -7.03 -13.26
C LEU A 152 -17.05 -6.04 -14.19
N ASN A 153 -18.35 -6.28 -14.47
CA ASN A 153 -19.16 -5.36 -15.27
C ASN A 153 -19.28 -3.97 -14.64
N VAL A 154 -19.29 -3.88 -13.30
CA VAL A 154 -19.34 -2.60 -12.59
C VAL A 154 -18.00 -1.88 -12.73
N LEU A 155 -16.89 -2.59 -12.57
CA LEU A 155 -15.55 -2.04 -12.75
C LEU A 155 -15.31 -1.58 -14.21
N HIS A 156 -15.84 -2.31 -15.20
CA HIS A 156 -15.83 -1.89 -16.59
C HIS A 156 -16.62 -0.60 -16.80
N GLY A 157 -17.82 -0.52 -16.23
CA GLY A 157 -18.63 0.71 -16.27
C GLY A 157 -17.91 1.91 -15.66
N TYR A 158 -17.23 1.73 -14.53
CA TYR A 158 -16.39 2.80 -13.94
C TYR A 158 -15.27 3.23 -14.87
N LEU A 159 -14.59 2.28 -15.52
CA LEU A 159 -13.49 2.60 -16.43
C LEU A 159 -13.99 3.32 -17.69
N GLU A 160 -15.13 2.89 -18.24
CA GLU A 160 -15.80 3.55 -19.36
C GLU A 160 -16.23 4.97 -19.00
N GLU A 161 -16.80 5.17 -17.82
CA GLU A 161 -17.18 6.50 -17.31
C GLU A 161 -15.96 7.43 -17.19
N MET A 162 -14.86 6.95 -16.59
CA MET A 162 -13.63 7.73 -16.48
C MET A 162 -13.02 8.09 -17.84
N ARG A 163 -13.08 7.16 -18.81
CA ARG A 163 -12.58 7.36 -20.17
C ARG A 163 -13.49 8.22 -21.04
N ALA A 164 -14.75 8.40 -20.65
CA ALA A 164 -15.71 9.23 -21.37
C ALA A 164 -15.40 10.72 -21.22
N TYR A 165 -14.71 11.13 -20.14
CA TYR A 165 -14.18 12.49 -20.00
C TYR A 165 -13.07 12.74 -21.02
N VAL A 166 -13.43 13.41 -22.11
CA VAL A 166 -12.53 13.72 -23.24
C VAL A 166 -12.53 15.18 -23.63
N ASP A 167 -13.59 15.91 -23.31
CA ASP A 167 -13.78 17.27 -23.78
C ASP A 167 -12.97 18.26 -22.94
N VAL A 168 -12.50 19.34 -23.56
CA VAL A 168 -11.72 20.38 -22.87
C VAL A 168 -12.46 20.94 -21.67
N GLU A 169 -13.78 21.10 -21.78
CA GLU A 169 -14.65 21.63 -20.74
C GLU A 169 -14.64 20.75 -19.48
N ASP A 170 -14.37 19.45 -19.64
CA ASP A 170 -14.26 18.51 -18.53
C ASP A 170 -12.93 18.62 -17.78
N GLN A 171 -11.91 19.26 -18.35
CA GLN A 171 -10.54 19.25 -17.81
C GLN A 171 -10.45 19.77 -16.37
N GLN A 172 -11.29 20.74 -16.00
CA GLN A 172 -11.32 21.32 -14.66
C GLN A 172 -12.18 20.52 -13.66
N TYR A 173 -13.12 19.68 -14.13
CA TYR A 173 -14.12 19.00 -13.29
C TYR A 173 -13.91 17.48 -13.20
N ALA A 174 -13.50 16.84 -14.29
CA ALA A 174 -13.45 15.38 -14.43
C ALA A 174 -12.67 14.69 -13.31
N TYR A 175 -11.49 15.22 -12.97
CA TYR A 175 -10.69 14.63 -11.91
C TYR A 175 -11.38 14.70 -10.55
N ASP A 176 -11.95 15.85 -10.17
CA ASP A 176 -12.61 16.02 -8.87
C ASP A 176 -13.90 15.19 -8.76
N ALA A 177 -14.68 15.13 -9.85
CA ALA A 177 -15.87 14.28 -9.95
C ALA A 177 -15.52 12.79 -9.77
N VAL A 178 -14.54 12.31 -10.54
CA VAL A 178 -14.05 10.93 -10.43
C VAL A 178 -13.44 10.67 -9.06
N ARG A 179 -12.65 11.59 -8.51
CA ARG A 179 -11.98 11.44 -7.22
C ARG A 179 -12.97 11.29 -6.05
N THR A 180 -14.08 12.03 -6.09
CA THR A 180 -15.12 12.02 -5.06
C THR A 180 -16.08 10.84 -5.20
N GLY A 181 -16.33 10.37 -6.43
CA GLY A 181 -17.12 9.18 -6.72
C GLY A 181 -16.29 7.90 -6.78
N ILE A 182 -15.89 7.51 -8.00
CA ILE A 182 -15.17 6.25 -8.27
C ILE A 182 -13.88 6.14 -7.44
N GLY A 183 -13.10 7.22 -7.31
CA GLY A 183 -11.85 7.23 -6.55
C GLY A 183 -12.02 6.89 -5.07
N ALA A 184 -13.14 7.28 -4.44
CA ALA A 184 -13.42 6.88 -3.06
C ALA A 184 -13.74 5.39 -2.96
N ILE A 185 -14.41 4.82 -3.96
CA ILE A 185 -14.66 3.37 -4.06
C ILE A 185 -13.34 2.63 -4.23
N LEU A 186 -12.45 3.10 -5.11
CA LEU A 186 -11.12 2.50 -5.30
C LEU A 186 -10.29 2.56 -4.01
N ASP A 187 -10.29 3.69 -3.29
CA ASP A 187 -9.59 3.82 -2.01
C ASP A 187 -10.02 2.73 -1.00
N ASP A 188 -11.31 2.39 -0.96
CA ASP A 188 -11.86 1.35 -0.09
C ASP A 188 -11.62 -0.09 -0.62
N GLU A 189 -11.43 -0.23 -1.93
CA GLU A 189 -11.35 -1.50 -2.65
C GLU A 189 -9.95 -1.94 -3.05
N GLN A 190 -8.91 -1.32 -2.50
CA GLN A 190 -7.51 -1.70 -2.73
C GLN A 190 -7.21 -3.20 -2.53
N TYR A 191 -8.02 -3.91 -1.74
CA TYR A 191 -7.92 -5.36 -1.57
C TYR A 191 -8.16 -6.16 -2.87
N LEU A 192 -8.80 -5.58 -3.89
CA LEU A 192 -8.97 -6.20 -5.21
C LEU A 192 -7.64 -6.48 -5.91
N THR A 193 -6.57 -5.73 -5.57
CA THR A 193 -5.21 -6.04 -6.04
C THR A 193 -4.71 -7.43 -5.60
N LEU A 194 -5.30 -8.01 -4.55
CA LEU A 194 -4.98 -9.36 -4.05
C LEU A 194 -5.88 -10.46 -4.62
N SER A 195 -6.84 -10.11 -5.49
CA SER A 195 -7.70 -11.09 -6.14
C SER A 195 -6.86 -12.16 -6.84
N THR A 196 -7.29 -13.42 -6.81
CA THR A 196 -6.67 -14.49 -7.62
C THR A 196 -7.08 -14.40 -9.10
N ASP A 197 -8.19 -13.72 -9.39
CA ASP A 197 -8.66 -13.42 -10.74
C ASP A 197 -7.78 -12.34 -11.39
N SER A 198 -7.07 -12.70 -12.46
CA SER A 198 -6.19 -11.78 -13.19
C SER A 198 -6.94 -10.68 -13.93
N GLU A 199 -8.17 -10.94 -14.39
CA GLU A 199 -8.99 -9.94 -15.07
C GLU A 199 -9.40 -8.85 -14.08
N ALA A 200 -9.87 -9.24 -12.89
CA ALA A 200 -10.16 -8.30 -11.82
C ALA A 200 -8.95 -7.41 -11.47
N ARG A 201 -7.76 -8.01 -11.35
CA ARG A 201 -6.53 -7.27 -11.04
C ARG A 201 -6.14 -6.31 -12.18
N GLY A 202 -6.25 -6.75 -13.42
CA GLY A 202 -5.96 -5.94 -14.60
C GLY A 202 -6.89 -4.74 -14.69
N LEU A 203 -8.20 -4.97 -14.56
CA LEU A 203 -9.21 -3.92 -14.62
C LEU A 203 -9.06 -2.90 -13.48
N TYR A 204 -8.73 -3.37 -12.27
CA TYR A 204 -8.42 -2.49 -11.16
C TYR A 204 -7.14 -1.67 -11.40
N ALA A 205 -6.12 -2.25 -12.04
CA ALA A 205 -4.92 -1.53 -12.45
C ALA A 205 -5.23 -0.43 -13.48
N ASP A 206 -6.06 -0.74 -14.48
CA ASP A 206 -6.48 0.20 -15.52
C ASP A 206 -7.26 1.38 -14.91
N LEU A 207 -8.11 1.13 -13.92
CA LEU A 207 -8.81 2.17 -13.17
C LEU A 207 -7.84 3.10 -12.43
N LEU A 208 -6.82 2.54 -11.76
CA LEU A 208 -5.79 3.35 -11.08
C LEU A 208 -4.95 4.16 -12.08
N GLU A 209 -4.59 3.57 -13.23
CA GLU A 209 -3.87 4.29 -14.29
C GLU A 209 -4.72 5.45 -14.82
N GLU A 210 -6.00 5.19 -15.11
CA GLU A 210 -6.90 6.19 -15.64
C GLU A 210 -7.15 7.34 -14.65
N GLN A 211 -7.24 7.05 -13.35
CA GLN A 211 -7.32 8.09 -12.32
C GLN A 211 -6.05 8.96 -12.32
N SER A 212 -4.88 8.36 -12.49
CA SER A 212 -3.62 9.10 -12.61
C SER A 212 -3.56 9.93 -13.89
N ASN A 213 -4.12 9.43 -15.00
CA ASN A 213 -4.18 10.15 -16.27
C ASN A 213 -5.07 11.40 -16.14
N LEU A 214 -6.25 11.25 -15.53
CA LEU A 214 -7.15 12.37 -15.25
C LEU A 214 -6.51 13.42 -14.34
N TYR A 215 -5.79 12.99 -13.30
CA TYR A 215 -5.05 13.90 -12.42
C TYR A 215 -4.01 14.71 -13.19
N ASN A 216 -3.18 14.04 -14.00
CA ASN A 216 -2.14 14.73 -14.77
C ASN A 216 -2.75 15.74 -15.75
N TRP A 217 -3.82 15.35 -16.44
CA TRP A 217 -4.53 16.24 -17.35
C TRP A 217 -5.14 17.47 -16.65
N TYR A 218 -5.76 17.28 -15.48
CA TYR A 218 -6.23 18.38 -14.64
C TYR A 218 -5.07 19.30 -14.19
N MET A 219 -3.97 18.71 -13.71
CA MET A 219 -2.82 19.47 -13.20
C MET A 219 -2.09 20.26 -14.29
N ASP A 220 -2.07 19.76 -15.52
CA ASP A 220 -1.49 20.48 -16.66
C ASP A 220 -2.27 21.78 -16.94
N GLY A 221 -3.60 21.73 -16.93
CA GLY A 221 -4.45 22.92 -17.04
C GLY A 221 -4.27 23.87 -15.84
N ALA A 222 -4.29 23.33 -14.62
CA ALA A 222 -4.18 24.13 -13.38
C ALA A 222 -2.83 24.87 -13.24
N LYS A 223 -1.75 24.37 -13.87
CA LYS A 223 -0.43 25.02 -13.87
C LYS A 223 -0.25 26.06 -14.99
N GLY A 224 -1.32 26.40 -15.71
CA GLY A 224 -1.27 27.31 -16.85
C GLY A 224 -0.72 26.67 -18.12
N GLY A 225 -0.74 25.33 -18.20
CA GLY A 225 -0.54 24.61 -19.45
C GLY A 225 -1.71 24.81 -20.40
N HIS A 226 -1.62 24.22 -21.59
CA HIS A 226 -2.69 24.34 -22.58
C HIS A 226 -3.92 23.52 -22.17
N GLU A 227 -5.08 24.00 -22.59
CA GLU A 227 -6.31 23.23 -22.55
C GLU A 227 -6.37 22.34 -23.81
N TRP A 228 -6.61 21.04 -23.64
CA TRP A 228 -6.68 20.12 -24.78
C TRP A 228 -7.62 18.94 -24.53
N PRO A 229 -8.27 18.41 -25.58
CA PRO A 229 -9.08 17.21 -25.46
C PRO A 229 -8.19 15.98 -25.24
N ARG A 230 -8.71 15.00 -24.51
CA ARG A 230 -8.03 13.70 -24.37
C ARG A 230 -8.28 12.85 -25.61
N LYS A 231 -7.29 12.06 -26.01
CA LYS A 231 -7.48 11.05 -27.06
C LYS A 231 -8.35 9.92 -26.50
N LYS A 232 -9.44 9.60 -27.18
CA LYS A 232 -10.28 8.44 -26.88
C LYS A 232 -9.43 7.17 -27.02
N ARG A 233 -9.30 6.39 -25.94
CA ARG A 233 -8.58 5.11 -25.90
C ARG A 233 -9.54 3.95 -26.15
#